data_AF-A0A847TG95-F1
#
_entry.id   AF-A0A847TG95-F1
#
_cell.length_a   1.000
_cell.length_b   1.000
_cell.length_c   1.000
_cell.angle_alpha   90.00
_cell.angle_beta   90.00
_cell.angle_gamma   90.00
#
_symmetry.space_group_name_H-M   'P 1'
#
loop_
_entity.id
_entity.type
_entity.pdbx_description
1 polymer ?
#
loop_
_entity_poly.entity_id
_entity_poly.type
_entity_poly.pdbx_seq_one_letter_code
_entity_poly.pdbx_strand_id
1 'polypeptide(L)'
;MKHHLSLSALLKRSCRWLLAATCISLSVPAWCQLPTAQQVASQMKVGWNLGNTLEAICGENAWGNPNASQALINAVKAAGFNTVRIPCAWDCHTNNGVIDATWIARVKTVVDYCISNNMYVIINIHWDGGWLENNCTPSAQNAVNAKQQNYWTQIANYFKNYNERLLFASANEPAVSDATGMSVLLSYHQTFINAVRATGGNNSSRSLIIQGPSTNIDNTYNLMNTMPTDQISNRLMVEVHYYAPWQFCGLTADASWGTMFYYWGNGYHSTTQTDRNSTWGEESEVERALGLMKTKFVDNGIPVIIGEFGAIKRTNPSDLSLHLASREYFNKYVTSSAKNKGMIPVYWDNGAADFGLFNRSTAATSDEGVINAIMQGAGGASSGYITLANRATGLLMDGMGTTINGSNCSQWSNSGSYNQQWALETTGSYVKLKNRATGLYLDGMGRTSNGSIAGQWTTSSSNNQQWTMESAGGFVKFKNRATGLYLDGLGQTANGADLGQWSTSSSYNQQWTSSATANARTAAPSAFVNNSTIDKQTSQVVIYPNPSSSNFNLVPDNNENITLVEIFDISGKLVESIKPATTKNRLAFGGSLQPNTYIVKVTGSKGITSFKIIKQ
;
A
#
# COMPACT_ATOMS: atom_id res chain seq x y z
N MET A 1 68.57 60.90 30.07
CA MET A 1 68.08 61.73 28.93
C MET A 1 67.40 60.77 27.96
N LYS A 2 66.07 60.83 27.82
CA LYS A 2 65.36 61.38 26.63
C LYS A 2 65.80 60.68 25.32
N HIS A 3 64.99 60.16 24.39
CA HIS A 3 63.57 60.21 24.02
C HIS A 3 63.43 59.24 22.80
N HIS A 4 62.41 58.38 22.71
CA HIS A 4 61.26 58.39 21.76
C HIS A 4 61.46 57.96 20.29
N LEU A 5 60.59 56.99 19.88
CA LEU A 5 59.91 56.76 18.56
C LEU A 5 60.82 56.29 17.39
N SER A 6 60.47 55.37 16.47
CA SER A 6 59.20 55.02 15.80
C SER A 6 59.29 53.67 15.01
N LEU A 7 58.14 52.99 14.87
CA LEU A 7 57.66 51.98 13.89
C LEU A 7 58.58 51.43 12.77
N SER A 8 58.63 50.08 12.59
CA SER A 8 57.99 49.36 11.46
C SER A 8 58.25 47.83 11.43
N ALA A 9 57.12 47.10 11.39
CA ALA A 9 56.75 45.75 10.96
C ALA A 9 57.75 44.64 10.49
N LEU A 10 57.34 43.42 10.89
CA LEU A 10 57.32 42.12 10.17
C LEU A 10 58.28 40.97 10.58
N LEU A 11 57.60 39.87 10.94
CA LEU A 11 57.93 38.44 10.95
C LEU A 11 58.86 37.85 12.02
N LYS A 12 58.20 37.26 13.03
CA LYS A 12 58.69 36.21 13.93
C LYS A 12 58.79 34.87 13.21
N ARG A 13 59.85 34.09 13.47
CA ARG A 13 59.78 32.63 13.67
C ARG A 13 61.05 32.14 14.37
N SER A 14 60.89 31.61 15.57
CA SER A 14 61.95 30.96 16.34
C SER A 14 61.38 29.76 17.11
N CYS A 15 62.15 28.65 17.07
CA CYS A 15 62.30 27.61 18.10
C CYS A 15 61.06 26.74 18.47
N ARG A 16 61.15 25.47 18.90
CA ARG A 16 62.14 24.38 18.94
C ARG A 16 61.44 23.23 19.73
N TRP A 17 61.73 21.97 19.41
CA TRP A 17 61.49 20.72 20.20
C TRP A 17 60.05 20.29 20.57
N LEU A 18 59.66 19.07 20.18
CA LEU A 18 58.63 18.30 20.88
C LEU A 18 58.96 16.79 20.89
N LEU A 19 58.76 16.19 22.06
CA LEU A 19 58.91 14.77 22.39
C LEU A 19 58.04 13.88 21.48
N ALA A 20 58.61 12.76 21.03
CA ALA A 20 57.86 11.67 20.43
C ALA A 20 57.20 10.82 21.53
N ALA A 21 55.93 11.08 21.80
CA ALA A 21 55.05 10.15 22.52
C ALA A 21 54.36 9.26 21.49
N THR A 22 54.67 7.97 21.48
CA THR A 22 54.02 6.98 20.63
C THR A 22 52.61 6.73 21.16
N CYS A 23 51.64 7.52 20.70
CA CYS A 23 50.22 7.24 20.90
C CYS A 23 49.86 6.00 20.08
N ILE A 24 49.74 4.85 20.74
CA ILE A 24 48.95 3.73 20.21
C ILE A 24 47.50 4.20 20.25
N SER A 25 47.04 4.78 19.14
CA SER A 25 45.62 5.02 18.92
C SER A 25 44.94 3.66 18.81
N LEU A 26 44.40 3.16 19.91
CA LEU A 26 43.32 2.17 19.86
C LEU A 26 42.18 2.86 19.11
N SER A 27 42.08 2.60 17.81
CA SER A 27 40.91 2.93 17.02
C SER A 27 39.74 2.12 17.58
N VAL A 28 39.06 2.67 18.58
CA VAL A 28 37.72 2.24 18.94
C VAL A 28 36.93 2.36 17.63
N PRO A 29 36.35 1.27 17.10
CA PRO A 29 35.54 1.39 15.90
C PRO A 29 34.48 2.45 16.19
N ALA A 30 34.49 3.53 15.40
CA ALA A 30 33.41 4.48 15.40
C ALA A 30 32.16 3.70 14.97
N TRP A 31 31.39 3.22 15.94
CA TRP A 31 30.12 2.56 15.66
C TRP A 31 29.27 3.58 14.92
N CYS A 32 29.01 3.33 13.64
CA CYS A 32 28.16 4.18 12.84
C CYS A 32 26.78 4.17 13.49
N GLN A 33 26.36 5.31 14.06
CA GLN A 33 25.03 5.44 14.65
C GLN A 33 23.98 5.19 13.56
N LEU A 34 22.92 4.47 13.91
CA LEU A 34 21.76 4.36 13.02
C LEU A 34 21.16 5.76 12.76
N PRO A 35 20.50 5.98 11.61
CA PRO A 35 19.85 7.25 11.26
C PRO A 35 18.86 7.75 12.33
N THR A 36 18.56 9.05 12.31
CA THR A 36 17.57 9.64 13.21
C THR A 36 16.17 9.10 12.93
N ALA A 37 15.26 9.25 13.90
CA ALA A 37 13.86 8.88 13.72
C ALA A 37 13.24 9.57 12.50
N GLN A 38 13.55 10.84 12.24
CA GLN A 38 13.05 11.58 11.07
C GLN A 38 13.59 11.01 9.76
N GLN A 39 14.88 10.62 9.72
CA GLN A 39 15.47 9.98 8.55
C GLN A 39 14.84 8.62 8.28
N VAL A 40 14.63 7.80 9.32
CA VAL A 40 13.92 6.51 9.22
C VAL A 40 12.48 6.72 8.74
N ALA A 41 11.73 7.62 9.40
CA ALA A 41 10.34 7.93 9.07
C ALA A 41 10.16 8.43 7.64
N SER A 42 11.11 9.21 7.11
CA SER A 42 11.07 9.70 5.72
C SER A 42 11.10 8.58 4.68
N GLN A 43 11.61 7.40 5.05
CA GLN A 43 11.67 6.23 4.20
C GLN A 43 10.48 5.29 4.40
N MET A 44 9.71 5.45 5.48
CA MET A 44 8.50 4.68 5.75
C MET A 44 7.31 5.34 5.04
N LYS A 45 6.80 4.68 4.00
CA LYS A 45 5.73 5.25 3.14
C LYS A 45 4.37 4.90 3.71
N VAL A 46 4.06 3.61 3.76
CA VAL A 46 2.78 3.07 4.22
C VAL A 46 3.01 1.67 4.77
N GLY A 47 2.30 1.36 5.85
CA GLY A 47 2.47 0.12 6.58
C GLY A 47 1.26 -0.79 6.54
N TRP A 48 1.50 -2.03 6.94
CA TRP A 48 0.51 -3.09 7.08
C TRP A 48 0.78 -3.85 8.39
N ASN A 49 -0.26 -4.15 9.16
CA ASN A 49 -0.15 -4.95 10.38
C ASN A 49 -0.25 -6.43 10.05
N LEU A 50 0.66 -7.23 10.60
CA LEU A 50 0.50 -8.68 10.70
C LEU A 50 -0.43 -9.01 11.89
N GLY A 51 -1.66 -8.50 11.84
CA GLY A 51 -2.64 -8.62 12.93
C GLY A 51 -3.17 -10.05 13.09
N ASN A 52 -3.69 -10.30 14.29
CA ASN A 52 -4.18 -11.57 14.81
C ASN A 52 -3.27 -12.77 14.48
N THR A 53 -1.96 -12.59 14.61
CA THR A 53 -0.93 -13.58 14.29
C THR A 53 0.03 -13.75 15.48
N LEU A 54 1.11 -12.97 15.60
CA LEU A 54 2.13 -13.18 16.63
C LEU A 54 1.74 -12.63 18.01
N GLU A 55 0.66 -11.85 18.11
CA GLU A 55 0.04 -11.42 19.36
C GLU A 55 -1.05 -12.37 19.86
N ALA A 56 -1.45 -13.35 19.05
CA ALA A 56 -2.46 -14.30 19.46
C ALA A 56 -1.96 -15.10 20.68
N ILE A 57 -2.78 -15.13 21.73
CA ILE A 57 -2.35 -15.59 23.06
C ILE A 57 -1.89 -17.06 23.00
N CYS A 58 -0.65 -17.28 23.42
CA CYS A 58 0.04 -18.56 23.48
C CYS A 58 0.28 -19.28 22.14
N GLY A 59 0.05 -18.66 20.98
CA GLY A 59 0.31 -19.31 19.71
C GLY A 59 -0.01 -18.48 18.47
N GLU A 60 0.93 -18.49 17.51
CA GLU A 60 0.85 -17.70 16.27
C GLU A 60 -0.42 -17.92 15.42
N ASN A 61 -1.01 -19.12 15.51
CA ASN A 61 -2.22 -19.49 14.79
C ASN A 61 -3.47 -19.60 15.66
N ALA A 62 -3.39 -19.18 16.93
CA ALA A 62 -4.46 -19.38 17.91
C ALA A 62 -5.75 -18.58 17.59
N TRP A 63 -5.64 -17.51 16.81
CA TRP A 63 -6.77 -16.67 16.39
C TRP A 63 -7.21 -16.90 14.94
N GLY A 64 -6.90 -18.07 14.37
CA GLY A 64 -7.46 -18.54 13.10
C GLY A 64 -6.64 -18.22 11.85
N ASN A 65 -5.58 -17.42 11.96
CA ASN A 65 -4.63 -17.22 10.88
C ASN A 65 -3.63 -18.39 10.78
N PRO A 66 -3.14 -18.74 9.58
CA PRO A 66 -1.95 -19.59 9.47
C PRO A 66 -0.72 -18.82 9.97
N ASN A 67 0.34 -19.56 10.34
CA ASN A 67 1.62 -18.95 10.66
C ASN A 67 2.12 -18.08 9.50
N ALA A 68 2.70 -16.94 9.83
CA ALA A 68 3.27 -16.00 8.87
C ALA A 68 4.32 -16.68 7.98
N SER A 69 4.27 -16.38 6.69
CA SER A 69 5.14 -16.98 5.68
C SER A 69 5.89 -15.92 4.89
N GLN A 70 7.04 -16.31 4.33
CA GLN A 70 7.78 -15.47 3.39
C GLN A 70 6.91 -15.07 2.19
N ALA A 71 6.08 -15.98 1.69
CA ALA A 71 5.18 -15.74 0.57
C ALA A 71 4.17 -14.61 0.87
N LEU A 72 3.60 -14.59 2.08
CA LEU A 72 2.73 -13.52 2.53
C LEU A 72 3.45 -12.18 2.54
N ILE A 73 4.64 -12.10 3.15
CA ILE A 73 5.40 -10.84 3.21
C ILE A 73 5.83 -10.36 1.82
N ASN A 74 6.16 -11.28 0.90
CA ASN A 74 6.43 -10.94 -0.49
C ASN A 74 5.20 -10.32 -1.17
N ALA A 75 3.99 -10.84 -0.92
CA ALA A 75 2.76 -10.30 -1.45
C ALA A 75 2.44 -8.91 -0.87
N VAL A 76 2.63 -8.72 0.44
CA VAL A 76 2.50 -7.42 1.10
C VAL A 76 3.46 -6.40 0.49
N LYS A 77 4.72 -6.77 0.27
CA LYS A 77 5.70 -5.93 -0.43
C LYS A 77 5.29 -5.60 -1.86
N ALA A 78 4.83 -6.62 -2.61
CA ALA A 78 4.42 -6.47 -4.00
C ALA A 78 3.18 -5.55 -4.15
N ALA A 79 2.30 -5.53 -3.15
CA ALA A 79 1.16 -4.63 -3.08
C ALA A 79 1.54 -3.15 -2.82
N GLY A 80 2.81 -2.87 -2.51
CA GLY A 80 3.35 -1.50 -2.37
C GLY A 80 3.63 -1.06 -0.94
N PHE A 81 3.27 -1.87 0.06
CA PHE A 81 3.64 -1.60 1.45
C PHE A 81 5.17 -1.71 1.63
N ASN A 82 5.73 -0.87 2.49
CA ASN A 82 7.16 -0.92 2.80
C ASN A 82 7.49 -0.91 4.29
N THR A 83 6.45 -0.93 5.13
CA THR A 83 6.54 -1.10 6.58
C THR A 83 5.63 -2.25 7.00
N VAL A 84 6.08 -3.12 7.90
CA VAL A 84 5.24 -4.12 8.56
C VAL A 84 5.28 -3.87 10.06
N ARG A 85 4.11 -3.67 10.68
CA ARG A 85 3.97 -3.72 12.13
C ARG A 85 3.59 -5.14 12.51
N ILE A 86 4.31 -5.71 13.46
CA ILE A 86 4.13 -7.08 13.95
C ILE A 86 3.74 -6.99 15.42
N PRO A 87 2.43 -6.96 15.71
CA PRO A 87 1.93 -7.25 17.05
C PRO A 87 2.54 -8.54 17.60
N CYS A 88 3.12 -8.51 18.80
CA CYS A 88 3.72 -9.69 19.43
C CYS A 88 3.26 -9.86 20.88
N ALA A 89 2.94 -11.11 21.25
CA ALA A 89 2.77 -11.54 22.63
C ALA A 89 4.09 -12.13 23.16
N TRP A 90 4.37 -11.94 24.44
CA TRP A 90 5.63 -12.36 25.07
C TRP A 90 5.42 -12.96 26.46
N ASP A 91 4.46 -12.43 27.24
CA ASP A 91 4.21 -12.85 28.63
C ASP A 91 3.81 -14.33 28.70
N CYS A 92 2.89 -14.74 27.84
CA CYS A 92 2.45 -16.13 27.74
C CYS A 92 3.52 -17.09 27.19
N HIS A 93 4.59 -16.57 26.60
CA HIS A 93 5.75 -17.32 26.13
C HIS A 93 6.93 -17.21 27.11
N THR A 94 6.67 -16.84 28.37
CA THR A 94 7.70 -16.66 29.39
C THR A 94 7.53 -17.67 30.51
N ASN A 95 8.64 -18.26 30.96
CA ASN A 95 8.69 -19.04 32.19
C ASN A 95 9.72 -18.44 33.16
N ASN A 96 9.33 -18.15 34.40
CA ASN A 96 10.18 -17.53 35.43
C ASN A 96 10.94 -16.29 34.95
N GLY A 97 10.27 -15.45 34.15
CA GLY A 97 10.86 -14.23 33.59
C GLY A 97 11.79 -14.45 32.39
N VAL A 98 11.96 -15.67 31.89
CA VAL A 98 12.76 -15.95 30.68
C VAL A 98 11.82 -16.24 29.51
N ILE A 99 11.97 -15.48 28.42
CA ILE A 99 11.22 -15.69 27.17
C ILE A 99 11.70 -17.00 26.53
N ASP A 100 10.76 -17.82 26.10
CA ASP A 100 11.03 -19.08 25.42
C ASP A 100 11.92 -18.86 24.19
N ALA A 101 13.01 -19.62 24.13
CA ALA A 101 14.03 -19.46 23.09
C ALA A 101 13.49 -19.80 21.69
N THR A 102 12.53 -20.70 21.58
CA THR A 102 11.90 -21.06 20.31
C THR A 102 10.94 -19.96 19.85
N TRP A 103 10.24 -19.33 20.79
CA TRP A 103 9.34 -18.23 20.49
C TRP A 103 10.08 -17.00 19.96
N ILE A 104 11.11 -16.52 20.66
CA ILE A 104 11.87 -15.35 20.21
C ILE A 104 12.60 -15.61 18.87
N ALA A 105 13.05 -16.85 18.64
CA ALA A 105 13.58 -17.27 17.34
C ALA A 105 12.51 -17.28 16.25
N ARG A 106 11.26 -17.62 16.59
CA ARG A 106 10.13 -17.58 15.66
C ARG A 106 9.78 -16.15 15.28
N VAL A 107 9.68 -15.22 16.24
CA VAL A 107 9.49 -13.79 15.95
C VAL A 107 10.60 -13.28 15.05
N LYS A 108 11.87 -13.67 15.32
CA LYS A 108 13.00 -13.31 14.46
C LYS A 108 12.86 -13.81 13.03
N THR A 109 12.36 -15.03 12.84
CA THR A 109 12.09 -15.58 11.50
C THR A 109 11.13 -14.69 10.71
N VAL A 110 10.07 -14.19 11.35
CA VAL A 110 9.09 -13.30 10.70
C VAL A 110 9.69 -11.90 10.45
N VAL A 111 10.49 -11.37 11.37
CA VAL A 111 11.27 -10.14 11.14
C VAL A 111 12.19 -10.31 9.92
N ASP A 112 12.87 -11.45 9.78
CA ASP A 112 13.77 -11.74 8.65
C ASP A 112 13.04 -11.79 7.30
N TYR A 113 11.78 -12.27 7.27
CA TYR A 113 10.97 -12.22 6.05
C TYR A 113 10.77 -10.79 5.55
N CYS A 114 10.57 -9.84 6.45
CA CYS A 114 10.40 -8.43 6.12
C CYS A 114 11.74 -7.75 5.77
N ILE A 115 12.79 -8.02 6.55
CA ILE A 115 14.13 -7.43 6.32
C ILE A 115 14.71 -7.89 4.97
N SER A 116 14.55 -9.16 4.61
CA SER A 116 14.96 -9.68 3.30
C SER A 116 14.19 -9.06 2.13
N ASN A 117 12.97 -8.54 2.37
CA ASN A 117 12.18 -7.77 1.41
C ASN A 117 12.48 -6.25 1.42
N ASN A 118 13.54 -5.83 2.12
CA ASN A 118 13.90 -4.43 2.27
C ASN A 118 12.70 -3.59 2.76
N MET A 119 12.02 -4.11 3.79
CA MET A 119 10.92 -3.42 4.48
C MET A 119 11.37 -2.96 5.86
N TYR A 120 10.73 -1.91 6.36
CA TYR A 120 10.78 -1.53 7.77
C TYR A 120 9.89 -2.45 8.59
N VAL A 121 10.28 -2.73 9.82
CA VAL A 121 9.62 -3.66 10.72
C VAL A 121 9.47 -2.99 12.08
N ILE A 122 8.27 -3.03 12.64
CA ILE A 122 7.98 -2.60 14.00
C ILE A 122 7.56 -3.83 14.78
N ILE A 123 8.29 -4.18 15.84
CA ILE A 123 7.82 -5.16 16.84
C ILE A 123 7.46 -4.44 18.13
N ASN A 124 6.43 -4.89 18.83
CA ASN A 124 5.99 -4.33 20.10
C ASN A 124 5.89 -5.41 21.18
N ILE A 125 5.48 -5.00 22.38
CA ILE A 125 4.69 -5.86 23.26
C ILE A 125 3.25 -5.40 23.07
N HIS A 126 2.39 -6.29 22.57
CA HIS A 126 1.00 -5.95 22.23
C HIS A 126 0.11 -5.92 23.50
N TRP A 127 -1.21 -6.11 23.37
CA TRP A 127 -2.09 -6.31 24.53
C TRP A 127 -1.52 -7.38 25.48
N ASP A 128 -1.03 -8.49 24.91
CA ASP A 128 -0.24 -9.53 25.60
C ASP A 128 -0.90 -10.05 26.89
N GLY A 129 -2.23 -10.19 26.88
CA GLY A 129 -3.02 -10.62 28.04
C GLY A 129 -3.28 -9.51 29.09
N GLY A 130 -2.93 -8.26 28.78
CA GLY A 130 -3.30 -7.07 29.56
C GLY A 130 -2.37 -6.70 30.70
N TRP A 131 -1.24 -7.41 30.89
CA TRP A 131 -0.38 -7.23 32.06
C TRP A 131 0.19 -5.80 32.20
N LEU A 132 0.45 -5.11 31.09
CA LEU A 132 0.78 -3.68 31.05
C LEU A 132 -0.44 -2.87 30.64
N GLU A 133 -1.08 -3.25 29.53
CA GLU A 133 -2.09 -2.44 28.84
C GLU A 133 -3.26 -2.06 29.75
N ASN A 134 -3.68 -2.96 30.64
CA ASN A 134 -4.80 -2.71 31.57
C ASN A 134 -4.34 -2.31 32.98
N ASN A 135 -3.03 -2.05 33.17
CA ASN A 135 -2.40 -1.87 34.48
C ASN A 135 -1.54 -0.60 34.56
N CYS A 136 -2.02 0.49 33.97
CA CYS A 136 -1.41 1.83 34.09
C CYS A 136 -1.83 2.53 35.40
N THR A 137 -1.55 1.90 36.55
CA THR A 137 -1.96 2.39 37.87
C THR A 137 -0.77 2.47 38.83
N PRO A 138 -0.78 3.35 39.85
CA PRO A 138 0.31 3.44 40.82
C PRO A 138 0.60 2.13 41.57
N SER A 139 -0.43 1.31 41.83
CA SER A 139 -0.29 0.02 42.52
C SER A 139 0.43 -1.03 41.67
N ALA A 140 0.18 -1.04 40.35
CA ALA A 140 0.84 -1.96 39.42
C ALA A 140 2.23 -1.47 38.96
N GLN A 141 2.52 -0.17 39.13
CA GLN A 141 3.66 0.52 38.52
C GLN A 141 5.00 -0.19 38.72
N ASN A 142 5.32 -0.64 39.93
CA ASN A 142 6.59 -1.29 40.21
C ASN A 142 6.70 -2.67 39.52
N ALA A 143 5.65 -3.47 39.58
CA ALA A 143 5.62 -4.81 38.99
C ALA A 143 5.68 -4.75 37.46
N VAL A 144 4.92 -3.83 36.86
CA VAL A 144 4.90 -3.63 35.40
C VAL A 144 6.24 -3.09 34.91
N ASN A 145 6.86 -2.12 35.60
CA ASN A 145 8.21 -1.67 35.23
C ASN A 145 9.25 -2.80 35.30
N ALA A 146 9.24 -3.61 36.35
CA ALA A 146 10.17 -4.73 36.46
C ALA A 146 10.01 -5.74 35.31
N LYS A 147 8.76 -6.08 34.94
CA LYS A 147 8.47 -6.97 33.82
C LYS A 147 8.84 -6.34 32.47
N GLN A 148 8.50 -5.07 32.25
CA GLN A 148 8.86 -4.29 31.06
C GLN A 148 10.37 -4.24 30.86
N GLN A 149 11.14 -3.96 31.92
CA GLN A 149 12.61 -3.96 31.87
C GLN A 149 13.15 -5.35 31.49
N ASN A 150 12.62 -6.40 32.10
CA ASN A 150 13.07 -7.77 31.85
C ASN A 150 12.84 -8.18 30.39
N TYR A 151 11.61 -8.04 29.88
CA TYR A 151 11.28 -8.46 28.52
C TYR A 151 12.04 -7.66 27.48
N TRP A 152 12.07 -6.33 27.60
CA TRP A 152 12.80 -5.52 26.64
C TRP A 152 14.31 -5.72 26.69
N THR A 153 14.89 -6.09 27.84
CA THR A 153 16.31 -6.48 27.89
C THR A 153 16.57 -7.72 27.05
N GLN A 154 15.71 -8.74 27.13
CA GLN A 154 15.83 -9.98 26.35
C GLN A 154 15.60 -9.74 24.86
N ILE A 155 14.48 -9.08 24.52
CA ILE A 155 14.11 -8.75 23.14
C ILE A 155 15.21 -7.90 22.50
N ALA A 156 15.61 -6.79 23.12
CA ALA A 156 16.63 -5.90 22.56
C ALA A 156 17.97 -6.63 22.37
N ASN A 157 18.41 -7.46 23.33
CA ASN A 157 19.65 -8.23 23.16
C ASN A 157 19.57 -9.19 21.96
N TYR A 158 18.46 -9.89 21.79
CA TYR A 158 18.27 -10.85 20.70
C TYR A 158 18.27 -10.18 19.31
N PHE A 159 17.66 -9.01 19.22
CA PHE A 159 17.51 -8.23 17.99
C PHE A 159 18.60 -7.14 17.81
N LYS A 160 19.67 -7.17 18.62
CA LYS A 160 20.67 -6.10 18.70
C LYS A 160 21.35 -5.74 17.38
N ASN A 161 21.58 -6.73 16.52
CA ASN A 161 22.41 -6.57 15.33
C ASN A 161 21.63 -6.11 14.10
N TYR A 162 20.29 -5.99 14.16
CA TYR A 162 19.51 -5.44 13.04
C TYR A 162 19.83 -3.96 12.84
N ASN A 163 19.82 -3.50 11.58
CA ASN A 163 20.00 -2.10 11.23
C ASN A 163 18.74 -1.27 11.53
N GLU A 164 18.66 -0.07 10.98
CA GLU A 164 17.58 0.90 11.20
C GLU A 164 16.21 0.48 10.66
N ARG A 165 16.12 -0.64 9.94
CA ARG A 165 14.84 -1.17 9.46
C ARG A 165 14.03 -1.83 10.56
N LEU A 166 14.65 -2.23 11.67
CA LEU A 166 13.92 -2.75 12.82
C LEU A 166 13.73 -1.65 13.86
N LEU A 167 12.49 -1.36 14.21
CA LEU A 167 12.07 -0.43 15.25
C LEU A 167 11.36 -1.20 16.37
N PHE A 168 11.41 -0.65 17.57
CA PHE A 168 10.71 -1.20 18.74
C PHE A 168 9.64 -0.22 19.21
N ALA A 169 8.43 -0.72 19.41
CA ALA A 169 7.30 0.02 19.98
C ALA A 169 7.06 -0.45 21.42
N SER A 170 7.09 0.49 22.38
CA SER A 170 7.13 0.18 23.82
C SER A 170 5.95 -0.66 24.33
N ALA A 171 4.77 -0.46 23.75
CA ALA A 171 3.48 -1.03 24.13
C ALA A 171 2.52 -0.99 22.92
N ASN A 172 1.22 -1.18 23.17
CA ASN A 172 0.16 -1.14 22.16
C ASN A 172 -0.91 -0.07 22.43
N GLU A 173 -1.94 -0.35 23.24
CA GLU A 173 -3.02 0.61 23.55
C GLU A 173 -3.17 0.84 25.07
N PRO A 174 -2.16 1.36 25.79
CA PRO A 174 -2.18 1.41 27.25
C PRO A 174 -3.38 2.18 27.79
N ALA A 175 -4.30 1.51 28.49
CA ALA A 175 -5.59 2.03 28.90
C ALA A 175 -5.46 3.18 29.91
N VAL A 176 -5.36 4.41 29.41
CA VAL A 176 -5.11 5.61 30.18
C VAL A 176 -6.07 6.71 29.75
N SER A 177 -6.78 7.28 30.72
CA SER A 177 -7.77 8.33 30.51
C SER A 177 -7.55 9.56 31.38
N ASP A 178 -6.51 9.58 32.22
CA ASP A 178 -6.22 10.69 33.13
C ASP A 178 -4.70 10.95 33.31
N ALA A 179 -4.38 12.04 34.01
CA ALA A 179 -3.00 12.45 34.24
C ALA A 179 -2.21 11.50 35.16
N THR A 180 -2.88 10.81 36.08
CA THR A 180 -2.24 9.84 36.98
C THR A 180 -1.76 8.62 36.20
N GLY A 181 -2.65 8.04 35.38
CA GLY A 181 -2.32 6.95 34.49
C GLY A 181 -1.26 7.36 33.46
N MET A 182 -1.29 8.59 32.96
CA MET A 182 -0.28 9.10 32.04
C MET A 182 1.11 9.19 32.69
N SER A 183 1.19 9.63 33.95
CA SER A 183 2.46 9.65 34.70
C SER A 183 3.03 8.25 34.89
N VAL A 184 2.17 7.28 35.22
CA VAL A 184 2.57 5.86 35.32
C VAL A 184 3.04 5.33 33.97
N LEU A 185 2.31 5.62 32.88
CA LEU A 185 2.66 5.20 31.53
C LEU A 185 4.01 5.77 31.06
N LEU A 186 4.31 7.04 31.36
CA LEU A 186 5.61 7.63 31.08
C LEU A 186 6.75 6.86 31.77
N SER A 187 6.52 6.33 32.98
CA SER A 187 7.52 5.48 33.65
C SER A 187 7.77 4.17 32.90
N TYR A 188 6.72 3.54 32.35
CA TYR A 188 6.85 2.32 31.56
C TYR A 188 7.64 2.54 30.28
N HIS A 189 7.38 3.67 29.59
CA HIS A 189 8.13 4.07 28.40
C HIS A 189 9.59 4.40 28.71
N GLN A 190 9.86 5.08 29.83
CA GLN A 190 11.23 5.37 30.26
C GLN A 190 11.99 4.08 30.56
N THR A 191 11.36 3.13 31.26
CA THR A 191 11.92 1.81 31.54
C THR A 191 12.25 1.03 30.28
N PHE A 192 11.34 1.05 29.29
CA PHE A 192 11.59 0.47 27.97
C PHE A 192 12.82 1.08 27.29
N ILE A 193 12.91 2.41 27.21
CA ILE A 193 14.05 3.10 26.59
C ILE A 193 15.34 2.71 27.29
N ASN A 194 15.36 2.76 28.63
CA ASN A 194 16.54 2.42 29.42
C ASN A 194 16.99 0.96 29.17
N ALA A 195 16.04 0.01 29.17
CA ALA A 195 16.32 -1.40 28.92
C ALA A 195 16.92 -1.62 27.52
N VAL A 196 16.32 -1.03 26.47
CA VAL A 196 16.81 -1.15 25.10
C VAL A 196 18.21 -0.54 24.97
N ARG A 197 18.40 0.69 25.45
CA ARG A 197 19.66 1.43 25.33
C ARG A 197 20.80 0.75 26.08
N ALA A 198 20.54 0.16 27.25
CA ALA A 198 21.52 -0.57 28.04
C ALA A 198 22.12 -1.79 27.31
N THR A 199 21.43 -2.34 26.31
CA THR A 199 21.96 -3.47 25.54
C THR A 199 23.09 -3.09 24.56
N GLY A 200 23.30 -1.80 24.26
CA GLY A 200 24.37 -1.33 23.38
C GLY A 200 24.24 -1.77 21.91
N GLY A 201 25.34 -1.77 21.16
CA GLY A 201 25.33 -2.05 19.71
C GLY A 201 24.41 -1.10 18.95
N ASN A 202 23.68 -1.59 17.94
CA ASN A 202 22.74 -0.75 17.19
C ASN A 202 21.58 -0.23 18.05
N ASN A 203 21.25 -0.91 19.16
CA ASN A 203 20.19 -0.45 20.07
C ASN A 203 20.57 0.83 20.81
N SER A 204 21.85 1.22 20.86
CA SER A 204 22.28 2.52 21.38
C SER A 204 21.73 3.71 20.56
N SER A 205 21.33 3.48 19.29
CA SER A 205 20.85 4.51 18.37
C SER A 205 19.60 4.12 17.56
N ARG A 206 19.02 2.93 17.79
CA ARG A 206 17.77 2.47 17.15
C ARG A 206 16.61 3.41 17.46
N SER A 207 15.82 3.75 16.44
CA SER A 207 14.57 4.50 16.64
C SER A 207 13.56 3.69 17.45
N LEU A 208 12.98 4.32 18.48
CA LEU A 208 11.99 3.72 19.37
C LEU A 208 10.66 4.47 19.26
N ILE A 209 9.56 3.75 19.45
CA ILE A 209 8.20 4.26 19.27
C ILE A 209 7.46 4.23 20.61
N ILE A 210 6.89 5.37 20.99
CA ILE A 210 6.24 5.62 22.28
C ILE A 210 4.75 5.84 22.05
N GLN A 211 3.90 5.03 22.69
CA GLN A 211 2.46 5.04 22.48
C GLN A 211 1.82 6.19 23.27
N GLY A 212 0.82 6.83 22.68
CA GLY A 212 -0.08 7.70 23.41
C GLY A 212 -1.01 6.93 24.36
N PRO A 213 -1.62 7.62 25.35
CA PRO A 213 -2.63 7.03 26.24
C PRO A 213 -3.82 6.48 25.44
N SER A 214 -4.09 5.19 25.61
CA SER A 214 -5.04 4.36 24.84
C SER A 214 -4.87 4.47 23.32
N THR A 215 -3.69 4.92 22.86
CA THR A 215 -3.43 5.32 21.47
C THR A 215 -4.50 6.23 20.88
N ASN A 216 -5.23 6.93 21.74
CA ASN A 216 -6.33 7.80 21.39
C ASN A 216 -5.77 9.20 21.14
N ILE A 217 -6.12 9.78 20.00
CA ILE A 217 -5.57 11.06 19.56
C ILE A 217 -5.87 12.21 20.53
N ASP A 218 -7.12 12.31 21.02
CA ASP A 218 -7.51 13.39 21.92
C ASP A 218 -6.87 13.22 23.30
N ASN A 219 -6.84 12.02 23.86
CA ASN A 219 -6.13 11.73 25.10
C ASN A 219 -4.64 12.03 24.95
N THR A 220 -4.03 11.66 23.82
CA THR A 220 -2.62 11.94 23.55
C THR A 220 -2.37 13.44 23.46
N TYR A 221 -3.24 14.18 22.79
CA TYR A 221 -3.15 15.64 22.68
C TYR A 221 -3.31 16.33 24.03
N ASN A 222 -4.18 15.84 24.91
CA ASN A 222 -4.47 16.50 26.19
C ASN A 222 -3.53 16.08 27.33
N LEU A 223 -3.11 14.81 27.37
CA LEU A 223 -2.41 14.23 28.52
C LEU A 223 -0.89 14.08 28.30
N MET A 224 -0.44 13.73 27.10
CA MET A 224 0.98 13.43 26.82
C MET A 224 1.80 14.71 26.56
N ASN A 225 2.02 15.52 27.60
CA ASN A 225 2.64 16.84 27.48
C ASN A 225 4.17 16.84 27.56
N THR A 226 4.76 15.68 27.84
CA THR A 226 6.21 15.45 27.83
C THR A 226 6.51 14.12 27.13
N MET A 227 7.69 14.06 26.50
CA MET A 227 8.26 12.80 26.02
C MET A 227 9.16 12.21 27.11
N PRO A 228 9.30 10.87 27.19
CA PRO A 228 10.39 10.24 27.92
C PRO A 228 11.76 10.78 27.48
N THR A 229 12.76 10.70 28.37
CA THR A 229 14.12 11.14 28.06
C THR A 229 14.90 10.02 27.39
N ASP A 230 15.62 10.37 26.32
CA ASP A 230 16.59 9.49 25.67
C ASP A 230 17.99 10.12 25.75
N GLN A 231 19.00 9.30 25.98
CA GLN A 231 20.41 9.74 26.05
C GLN A 231 20.97 10.17 24.68
N ILE A 232 20.24 9.86 23.61
CA ILE A 232 20.56 10.24 22.24
C ILE A 232 19.39 11.03 21.63
N SER A 233 19.70 12.17 21.01
CA SER A 233 18.68 13.05 20.44
C SER A 233 18.03 12.44 19.20
N ASN A 234 16.78 12.82 18.95
CA ASN A 234 16.07 12.54 17.71
C ASN A 234 15.93 11.04 17.39
N ARG A 235 15.72 10.21 18.41
CA ARG A 235 15.52 8.75 18.26
C ARG A 235 14.15 8.23 18.68
N LEU A 236 13.23 9.11 19.04
CA LEU A 236 11.87 8.73 19.44
C LEU A 236 10.83 9.12 18.37
N MET A 237 9.81 8.28 18.24
CA MET A 237 8.57 8.52 17.48
C MET A 237 7.38 8.37 18.43
N VAL A 238 6.22 8.90 18.04
CA VAL A 238 4.95 8.71 18.75
C VAL A 238 4.00 7.83 17.95
N GLU A 239 3.23 6.99 18.63
CA GLU A 239 2.21 6.12 18.02
C GLU A 239 0.82 6.41 18.60
N VAL A 240 -0.16 6.51 17.69
CA VAL A 240 -1.60 6.57 17.96
C VAL A 240 -2.33 5.67 16.97
N HIS A 241 -3.58 5.30 17.24
CA HIS A 241 -4.42 4.49 16.36
C HIS A 241 -5.66 5.30 15.94
N TYR A 242 -6.32 4.89 14.85
CA TYR A 242 -7.47 5.61 14.31
C TYR A 242 -8.59 4.68 13.78
N TYR A 243 -9.70 4.65 14.52
CA TYR A 243 -10.92 3.89 14.17
C TYR A 243 -12.20 4.72 14.32
N ALA A 244 -12.12 6.04 14.16
CA ALA A 244 -13.28 6.92 14.20
C ALA A 244 -13.94 7.06 12.81
N PRO A 245 -15.28 6.97 12.70
CA PRO A 245 -16.23 6.61 13.75
C PRO A 245 -16.27 5.09 13.92
N TRP A 246 -16.34 4.61 15.17
CA TRP A 246 -16.35 3.17 15.44
C TRP A 246 -17.54 2.44 14.81
N GLN A 247 -18.69 3.11 14.74
CA GLN A 247 -19.91 2.64 14.05
C GLN A 247 -19.63 2.23 12.60
N PHE A 248 -18.71 2.90 11.91
CA PHE A 248 -18.28 2.54 10.55
C PHE A 248 -17.12 1.55 10.59
N CYS A 249 -16.10 1.84 11.42
CA CYS A 249 -14.82 1.15 11.36
C CYS A 249 -14.82 -0.27 11.94
N GLY A 250 -15.61 -0.54 13.00
CA GLY A 250 -15.51 -1.80 13.73
C GLY A 250 -16.80 -2.33 14.38
N LEU A 251 -17.88 -1.54 14.46
CA LEU A 251 -19.13 -2.01 15.06
C LEU A 251 -19.79 -3.09 14.18
N THR A 252 -19.92 -4.33 14.68
CA THR A 252 -20.43 -5.48 13.93
C THR A 252 -21.92 -5.76 14.12
N ALA A 253 -22.55 -5.15 15.12
CA ALA A 253 -23.99 -5.20 15.37
C ALA A 253 -24.46 -3.88 16.00
N ASP A 254 -25.73 -3.51 15.76
CA ASP A 254 -26.33 -2.34 16.41
C ASP A 254 -26.29 -2.50 17.93
N ALA A 255 -25.95 -1.42 18.63
CA ALA A 255 -25.90 -1.35 20.08
C ALA A 255 -26.88 -0.29 20.60
N SER A 256 -27.20 -0.36 21.90
CA SER A 256 -28.12 0.61 22.53
C SER A 256 -27.64 2.06 22.42
N TRP A 257 -26.33 2.28 22.28
CA TRP A 257 -25.69 3.59 22.19
C TRP A 257 -25.39 4.04 20.75
N GLY A 258 -25.64 3.20 19.74
CA GLY A 258 -25.36 3.56 18.34
C GLY A 258 -25.61 2.43 17.35
N THR A 259 -25.99 2.80 16.13
CA THR A 259 -26.20 1.88 15.01
C THR A 259 -24.95 1.75 14.16
N MET A 260 -24.83 0.66 13.41
CA MET A 260 -23.79 0.49 12.40
C MET A 260 -23.94 1.53 11.29
N PHE A 261 -22.82 2.12 10.90
CA PHE A 261 -22.72 2.89 9.66
C PHE A 261 -22.22 1.97 8.54
N TYR A 262 -22.93 1.98 7.42
CA TYR A 262 -22.56 1.26 6.20
C TYR A 262 -21.88 2.19 5.20
N TYR A 263 -22.16 3.49 5.28
CA TYR A 263 -21.73 4.49 4.31
C TYR A 263 -21.01 5.63 5.02
N TRP A 264 -19.88 6.06 4.44
CA TRP A 264 -19.01 7.08 5.02
C TRP A 264 -18.42 7.94 3.90
N GLY A 265 -18.39 9.25 4.12
CA GLY A 265 -17.69 10.19 3.28
C GLY A 265 -18.60 10.92 2.30
N ASN A 266 -18.22 12.15 1.98
CA ASN A 266 -18.95 13.03 1.09
C ASN A 266 -19.09 12.40 -0.31
N GLY A 267 -20.33 12.29 -0.78
CA GLY A 267 -20.66 11.66 -2.06
C GLY A 267 -20.85 10.14 -1.99
N TYR A 268 -20.73 9.51 -0.81
CA TYR A 268 -20.91 8.07 -0.62
C TYR A 268 -22.09 7.71 0.30
N HIS A 269 -22.89 8.69 0.73
CA HIS A 269 -24.10 8.44 1.51
C HIS A 269 -25.20 7.78 0.66
N SER A 270 -25.87 6.80 1.24
CA SER A 270 -27.02 6.15 0.64
C SER A 270 -28.26 7.06 0.70
N THR A 271 -29.02 7.07 -0.39
CA THR A 271 -30.35 7.72 -0.46
C THR A 271 -31.48 6.79 -0.05
N THR A 272 -31.21 5.49 0.14
CA THR A 272 -32.22 4.46 0.43
C THR A 272 -32.06 3.85 1.83
N GLN A 273 -30.84 3.76 2.35
CA GLN A 273 -30.51 3.33 3.71
C GLN A 273 -29.92 4.50 4.51
N THR A 274 -30.67 5.59 4.63
CA THR A 274 -30.19 6.85 5.23
C THR A 274 -29.88 6.73 6.72
N ASP A 275 -30.54 5.79 7.42
CA ASP A 275 -30.28 5.42 8.82
C ASP A 275 -28.91 4.74 9.03
N ARG A 276 -28.24 4.36 7.92
CA ARG A 276 -26.93 3.71 7.90
C ARG A 276 -25.81 4.61 7.38
N ASN A 277 -26.11 5.88 7.07
CA ASN A 277 -25.09 6.88 6.76
C ASN A 277 -24.37 7.31 8.04
N SER A 278 -23.08 7.61 7.91
CA SER A 278 -22.33 8.19 9.02
C SER A 278 -22.92 9.55 9.38
N THR A 279 -23.25 9.74 10.66
CA THR A 279 -23.78 11.01 11.19
C THR A 279 -22.71 11.85 11.89
N TRP A 280 -21.52 11.28 12.08
CA TRP A 280 -20.34 11.94 12.63
C TRP A 280 -19.08 11.18 12.19
N GLY A 281 -17.90 11.75 12.45
CA GLY A 281 -16.62 11.07 12.21
C GLY A 281 -16.17 11.07 10.75
N GLU A 282 -16.68 11.98 9.92
CA GLU A 282 -16.35 12.05 8.49
C GLU A 282 -15.03 12.80 8.24
N GLU A 283 -14.81 13.33 7.04
CA GLU A 283 -13.54 13.93 6.62
C GLU A 283 -13.03 15.01 7.57
N SER A 284 -13.92 15.86 8.09
CA SER A 284 -13.56 16.93 9.03
C SER A 284 -12.99 16.40 10.34
N GLU A 285 -13.44 15.23 10.80
CA GLU A 285 -12.92 14.57 12.00
C GLU A 285 -11.54 13.98 11.74
N VAL A 286 -11.32 13.37 10.57
CA VAL A 286 -9.97 12.91 10.15
C VAL A 286 -9.00 14.09 10.13
N GLU A 287 -9.40 15.21 9.53
CA GLU A 287 -8.57 16.43 9.46
C GLU A 287 -8.27 17.00 10.84
N ARG A 288 -9.27 17.07 11.72
CA ARG A 288 -9.12 17.53 13.11
C ARG A 288 -8.17 16.63 13.88
N ALA A 289 -8.47 15.33 13.95
CA ALA A 289 -7.74 14.38 14.76
C ALA A 289 -6.27 14.27 14.33
N LEU A 290 -6.01 14.07 13.04
CA LEU A 290 -4.63 14.03 12.54
C LEU A 290 -3.97 15.42 12.61
N GLY A 291 -4.73 16.52 12.53
CA GLY A 291 -4.22 17.87 12.75
C GLY A 291 -3.64 18.07 14.16
N LEU A 292 -4.26 17.49 15.20
CA LEU A 292 -3.77 17.55 16.58
C LEU A 292 -2.39 16.90 16.72
N MET A 293 -2.21 15.72 16.14
CA MET A 293 -0.93 15.00 16.20
C MET A 293 0.16 15.71 15.38
N LYS A 294 -0.21 16.37 14.27
CA LYS A 294 0.72 17.20 13.50
C LYS A 294 1.25 18.35 14.34
N THR A 295 0.35 19.16 14.88
CA THR A 295 0.68 20.34 15.69
C THR A 295 1.48 19.95 16.93
N LYS A 296 1.12 18.85 17.60
CA LYS A 296 1.78 18.46 18.84
C LYS A 296 3.14 17.82 18.62
N PHE A 297 3.31 16.97 17.62
CA PHE A 297 4.52 16.15 17.46
C PHE A 297 5.25 16.43 16.16
N VAL A 298 4.60 16.28 15.00
CA VAL A 298 5.27 16.37 13.70
C VAL A 298 5.93 17.73 13.49
N ASP A 299 5.24 18.83 13.81
CA ASP A 299 5.78 20.19 13.68
C ASP A 299 6.90 20.48 14.68
N ASN A 300 6.96 19.71 15.77
CA ASN A 300 8.05 19.73 16.74
C ASN A 300 9.15 18.71 16.42
N GLY A 301 9.14 18.19 15.18
CA GLY A 301 10.15 17.28 14.67
C GLY A 301 10.03 15.84 15.18
N ILE A 302 8.97 15.46 15.90
CA ILE A 302 8.77 14.08 16.38
C ILE A 302 7.89 13.34 15.37
N PRO A 303 8.39 12.30 14.66
CA PRO A 303 7.57 11.55 13.72
C PRO A 303 6.41 10.84 14.41
N VAL A 304 5.28 10.75 13.73
CA VAL A 304 4.07 10.07 14.21
C VAL A 304 3.74 8.88 13.32
N ILE A 305 3.43 7.76 13.94
CA ILE A 305 2.90 6.56 13.31
C ILE A 305 1.42 6.46 13.67
N ILE A 306 0.55 6.31 12.67
CA ILE A 306 -0.81 5.81 12.88
C ILE A 306 -0.69 4.29 12.85
N GLY A 307 -0.42 3.70 14.02
CA GLY A 307 0.01 2.30 14.18
C GLY A 307 -1.03 1.30 13.71
N GLU A 308 -2.30 1.70 13.78
CA GLU A 308 -3.43 0.94 13.31
C GLU A 308 -4.52 1.89 12.80
N PHE A 309 -5.10 1.55 11.65
CA PHE A 309 -6.33 2.13 11.15
C PHE A 309 -7.00 1.19 10.16
N GLY A 310 -8.29 1.39 9.92
CA GLY A 310 -9.03 0.73 8.85
C GLY A 310 -10.52 0.68 9.16
N ALA A 311 -11.28 0.08 8.25
CA ALA A 311 -12.69 -0.17 8.45
C ALA A 311 -13.06 -1.59 7.99
N ILE A 312 -13.95 -2.26 8.73
CA ILE A 312 -14.48 -3.57 8.36
C ILE A 312 -15.20 -3.54 7.02
N LYS A 313 -15.00 -4.59 6.23
CA LYS A 313 -15.83 -4.96 5.09
C LYS A 313 -17.09 -5.62 5.61
N ARG A 314 -18.23 -5.12 5.16
CA ARG A 314 -19.55 -5.64 5.50
C ARG A 314 -20.15 -6.36 4.29
N THR A 315 -21.03 -7.32 4.57
CA THR A 315 -21.77 -8.09 3.56
C THR A 315 -23.27 -7.86 3.61
N ASN A 316 -23.77 -7.21 4.66
CA ASN A 316 -25.18 -6.92 4.90
C ASN A 316 -25.76 -5.61 4.33
N PRO A 317 -25.00 -4.61 3.81
CA PRO A 317 -25.61 -3.43 3.18
C PRO A 317 -26.39 -3.85 1.92
N SER A 318 -27.56 -3.24 1.68
CA SER A 318 -28.35 -3.55 0.47
C SER A 318 -27.70 -2.98 -0.78
N ASP A 319 -26.99 -1.85 -0.65
CA ASP A 319 -26.06 -1.34 -1.66
C ASP A 319 -24.61 -1.68 -1.28
N LEU A 320 -24.24 -2.93 -1.53
CA LEU A 320 -22.89 -3.41 -1.24
C LEU A 320 -21.83 -2.63 -2.04
N SER A 321 -22.13 -2.21 -3.27
CA SER A 321 -21.17 -1.47 -4.10
C SER A 321 -20.86 -0.09 -3.49
N LEU A 322 -21.88 0.61 -2.99
CA LEU A 322 -21.71 1.89 -2.30
C LEU A 322 -20.96 1.73 -0.97
N HIS A 323 -21.22 0.66 -0.21
CA HIS A 323 -20.46 0.36 1.00
C HIS A 323 -18.97 0.12 0.70
N LEU A 324 -18.66 -0.71 -0.31
CA LEU A 324 -17.28 -0.98 -0.70
C LEU A 324 -16.58 0.30 -1.17
N ALA A 325 -17.26 1.13 -1.98
CA ALA A 325 -16.72 2.42 -2.41
C ALA A 325 -16.50 3.39 -1.25
N SER A 326 -17.42 3.45 -0.27
CA SER A 326 -17.27 4.21 0.98
C SER A 326 -16.02 3.77 1.75
N ARG A 327 -15.83 2.46 1.90
CA ARG A 327 -14.70 1.87 2.62
C ARG A 327 -13.37 2.12 1.91
N GLU A 328 -13.33 2.00 0.59
CA GLU A 328 -12.16 2.37 -0.21
C GLU A 328 -11.85 3.87 -0.02
N TYR A 329 -12.85 4.74 -0.13
CA TYR A 329 -12.68 6.17 0.07
C TYR A 329 -12.16 6.52 1.47
N PHE A 330 -12.70 5.92 2.53
CA PHE A 330 -12.19 6.07 3.91
C PHE A 330 -10.69 5.75 4.00
N ASN A 331 -10.29 4.58 3.51
CA ASN A 331 -8.89 4.15 3.58
C ASN A 331 -7.96 5.05 2.77
N LYS A 332 -8.40 5.51 1.59
CA LYS A 332 -7.67 6.51 0.80
C LYS A 332 -7.55 7.84 1.53
N TYR A 333 -8.64 8.33 2.12
CA TYR A 333 -8.71 9.64 2.77
C TYR A 333 -7.83 9.69 4.03
N VAL A 334 -7.95 8.70 4.93
CA VAL A 334 -7.11 8.59 6.13
C VAL A 334 -5.63 8.48 5.75
N THR A 335 -5.29 7.63 4.77
CA THR A 335 -3.91 7.49 4.30
C THR A 335 -3.37 8.81 3.75
N SER A 336 -4.12 9.48 2.86
CA SER A 336 -3.75 10.77 2.26
C SER A 336 -3.56 11.86 3.31
N SER A 337 -4.51 11.99 4.24
CA SER A 337 -4.46 12.97 5.31
C SER A 337 -3.25 12.74 6.22
N ALA A 338 -2.98 11.48 6.59
CA ALA A 338 -1.80 11.10 7.38
C ALA A 338 -0.50 11.46 6.64
N LYS A 339 -0.35 11.10 5.36
CA LYS A 339 0.84 11.44 4.57
C LYS A 339 1.07 12.94 4.45
N ASN A 340 0.01 13.69 4.13
CA ASN A 340 0.08 15.15 3.99
C ASN A 340 0.44 15.86 5.30
N LYS A 341 0.21 15.20 6.44
CA LYS A 341 0.57 15.69 7.77
C LYS A 341 1.87 15.09 8.30
N GLY A 342 2.67 14.44 7.46
CA GLY A 342 4.00 13.91 7.83
C GLY A 342 3.95 12.64 8.68
N MET A 343 2.85 11.90 8.64
CA MET A 343 2.64 10.68 9.43
C MET A 343 2.79 9.42 8.59
N ILE A 344 2.94 8.29 9.27
CA ILE A 344 3.06 6.97 8.66
C ILE A 344 1.79 6.17 8.97
N PRO A 345 0.87 6.01 8.01
CA PRO A 345 -0.32 5.17 8.20
C PRO A 345 0.02 3.69 8.08
N VAL A 346 -0.45 2.88 9.03
CA VAL A 346 -0.24 1.43 9.06
C VAL A 346 -1.61 0.73 9.15
N TYR A 347 -2.03 0.09 8.07
CA TYR A 347 -3.35 -0.52 7.97
C TYR A 347 -3.46 -1.74 8.90
N TRP A 348 -4.60 -1.88 9.60
CA TRP A 348 -4.89 -3.05 10.42
C TRP A 348 -5.49 -4.17 9.57
N ASP A 349 -4.75 -5.27 9.42
CA ASP A 349 -5.19 -6.47 8.73
C ASP A 349 -5.20 -7.63 9.72
N ASN A 350 -6.41 -8.08 10.09
CA ASN A 350 -6.61 -9.20 11.02
C ASN A 350 -6.57 -10.58 10.33
N GLY A 351 -6.37 -10.63 9.00
CA GLY A 351 -6.37 -11.83 8.17
C GLY A 351 -7.75 -12.47 7.89
N ALA A 352 -8.81 -12.01 8.53
CA ALA A 352 -10.19 -12.46 8.28
C ALA A 352 -10.85 -11.67 7.13
N ALA A 353 -11.99 -12.11 6.61
CA ALA A 353 -12.59 -11.51 5.41
C ALA A 353 -13.11 -10.07 5.59
N ASP A 354 -13.22 -9.58 6.82
CA ASP A 354 -13.68 -8.23 7.17
C ASP A 354 -12.55 -7.18 7.05
N PHE A 355 -11.34 -7.48 7.52
CA PHE A 355 -10.18 -6.57 7.43
C PHE A 355 -9.04 -7.08 6.53
N GLY A 356 -9.04 -8.36 6.19
CA GLY A 356 -7.97 -9.02 5.45
C GLY A 356 -7.83 -8.56 4.00
N LEU A 357 -6.67 -7.99 3.68
CA LEU A 357 -6.28 -7.61 2.31
C LEU A 357 -5.64 -8.77 1.54
N PHE A 358 -5.18 -9.80 2.26
CA PHE A 358 -4.57 -10.99 1.70
C PHE A 358 -5.18 -12.26 2.30
N ASN A 359 -5.39 -13.25 1.45
CA ASN A 359 -5.59 -14.62 1.89
C ASN A 359 -4.26 -15.16 2.44
N ARG A 360 -4.15 -15.26 3.78
CA ARG A 360 -2.90 -15.58 4.48
C ARG A 360 -2.31 -16.95 4.12
N SER A 361 -3.14 -17.93 3.73
CA SER A 361 -2.70 -19.29 3.36
C SER A 361 -2.09 -19.36 1.96
N THR A 362 -2.58 -18.54 1.03
CA THR A 362 -2.15 -18.56 -0.38
C THR A 362 -1.29 -17.36 -0.78
N ALA A 363 -1.20 -16.36 0.09
CA ALA A 363 -0.63 -15.04 -0.17
C ALA A 363 -1.30 -14.26 -1.32
N ALA A 364 -2.46 -14.72 -1.81
CA ALA A 364 -3.21 -14.01 -2.85
C ALA A 364 -3.89 -12.77 -2.25
N THR A 365 -3.89 -11.67 -3.01
CA THR A 365 -4.71 -10.50 -2.70
C THR A 365 -6.19 -10.88 -2.63
N SER A 366 -6.85 -10.53 -1.52
CA SER A 366 -8.30 -10.71 -1.31
C SER A 366 -9.09 -9.40 -1.42
N ASP A 367 -8.43 -8.25 -1.23
CA ASP A 367 -9.08 -6.94 -1.29
C ASP A 367 -8.22 -5.92 -2.06
N GLU A 368 -8.23 -6.05 -3.38
CA GLU A 368 -7.47 -5.15 -4.28
C GLU A 368 -7.99 -3.70 -4.23
N GLY A 369 -9.29 -3.51 -3.94
CA GLY A 369 -9.91 -2.19 -3.82
C GLY A 369 -9.28 -1.35 -2.70
N VAL A 370 -9.21 -1.90 -1.49
CA VAL A 370 -8.59 -1.19 -0.37
C VAL A 370 -7.07 -1.06 -0.52
N ILE A 371 -6.38 -2.07 -1.05
CA ILE A 371 -4.94 -1.93 -1.38
C ILE A 371 -4.73 -0.73 -2.31
N ASN A 372 -5.49 -0.65 -3.41
CA ASN A 372 -5.37 0.44 -4.37
C ASN A 372 -5.72 1.80 -3.75
N ALA A 373 -6.75 1.86 -2.89
CA ALA A 373 -7.13 3.06 -2.18
C ALA A 373 -6.01 3.59 -1.26
N ILE A 374 -5.40 2.69 -0.49
CA ILE A 374 -4.27 3.02 0.38
C ILE A 374 -3.08 3.48 -0.46
N MET A 375 -2.72 2.77 -1.53
CA MET A 375 -1.59 3.18 -2.40
C MET A 375 -1.81 4.55 -3.03
N GLN A 376 -3.04 4.85 -3.48
CA GLN A 376 -3.40 6.18 -3.97
C GLN A 376 -3.27 7.24 -2.88
N GLY A 377 -3.76 6.97 -1.67
CA GLY A 377 -3.63 7.87 -0.54
C GLY A 377 -2.16 8.10 -0.14
N ALA A 378 -1.31 7.09 -0.32
CA ALA A 378 0.12 7.17 -0.01
C ALA A 378 0.93 8.02 -1.02
N GLY A 379 0.30 8.58 -2.05
CA GLY A 379 0.98 9.28 -3.15
C GLY A 379 1.69 8.34 -4.13
N GLY A 380 1.42 7.04 -4.05
CA GLY A 380 1.82 6.08 -5.07
C GLY A 380 0.96 6.26 -6.32
N ALA A 381 1.58 6.21 -7.50
CA ALA A 381 0.84 5.88 -8.71
C ALA A 381 0.08 4.58 -8.44
N SER A 382 -1.22 4.56 -8.73
CA SER A 382 -2.05 3.36 -8.63
C SER A 382 -1.30 2.16 -9.25
N SER A 383 -1.07 1.10 -8.48
CA SER A 383 -0.52 -0.16 -9.00
C SER A 383 -1.57 -0.98 -9.79
N GLY A 384 -2.75 -0.40 -10.01
CA GLY A 384 -3.83 -0.95 -10.84
C GLY A 384 -4.12 -0.06 -12.04
N TYR A 385 -4.44 -0.69 -13.16
CA TYR A 385 -4.94 0.03 -14.33
C TYR A 385 -6.46 0.15 -14.26
N ILE A 386 -6.99 1.21 -14.86
CA ILE A 386 -8.42 1.44 -15.04
C ILE A 386 -8.78 1.42 -16.52
N THR A 387 -10.02 1.07 -16.82
CA THR A 387 -10.66 1.36 -18.10
C THR A 387 -11.62 2.54 -17.94
N LEU A 388 -11.71 3.39 -18.97
CA LEU A 388 -12.61 4.55 -18.99
C LEU A 388 -13.61 4.40 -20.13
N ALA A 389 -14.86 4.04 -19.80
CA ALA A 389 -15.94 3.90 -20.77
C ALA A 389 -16.72 5.21 -20.92
N ASN A 390 -16.90 5.70 -22.14
CA ASN A 390 -17.70 6.88 -22.38
C ASN A 390 -19.18 6.59 -22.09
N ARG A 391 -19.86 7.44 -21.31
CA ARG A 391 -21.26 7.22 -20.92
C ARG A 391 -22.21 7.22 -22.11
N ALA A 392 -21.95 8.00 -23.15
CA ALA A 392 -22.83 8.10 -24.31
C ALA A 392 -22.71 6.89 -25.25
N THR A 393 -21.51 6.36 -25.43
CA THR A 393 -21.22 5.36 -26.48
C THR A 393 -20.87 3.97 -25.93
N GLY A 394 -20.46 3.88 -24.66
CA GLY A 394 -19.94 2.65 -24.05
C GLY A 394 -18.54 2.24 -24.53
N LEU A 395 -17.93 3.00 -25.45
CA LEU A 395 -16.58 2.73 -25.95
C LEU A 395 -15.54 3.14 -24.91
N LEU A 396 -14.47 2.35 -24.82
CA LEU A 396 -13.34 2.61 -23.93
C LEU A 396 -12.35 3.58 -24.57
N MET A 397 -11.78 4.47 -23.77
CA MET A 397 -10.60 5.25 -24.15
C MET A 397 -9.45 4.30 -24.53
N ASP A 398 -8.86 4.50 -25.72
CA ASP A 398 -7.88 3.62 -26.33
C ASP A 398 -6.66 4.41 -26.84
N GLY A 399 -5.46 3.99 -26.43
CA GLY A 399 -4.20 4.60 -26.85
C GLY A 399 -3.74 4.20 -28.25
N MET A 400 -4.47 3.30 -28.91
CA MET A 400 -4.26 2.76 -30.25
C MET A 400 -2.91 2.03 -30.45
N GLY A 401 -2.18 1.77 -29.37
CA GLY A 401 -0.83 1.19 -29.43
C GLY A 401 0.21 2.14 -30.02
N THR A 402 -0.11 3.44 -30.14
CA THR A 402 0.79 4.43 -30.74
C THR A 402 1.86 4.88 -29.73
N THR A 403 3.12 4.92 -30.15
CA THR A 403 4.24 5.35 -29.30
C THR A 403 4.83 6.70 -29.73
N ILE A 404 4.16 7.41 -30.64
CA ILE A 404 4.62 8.68 -31.21
C ILE A 404 3.94 9.85 -30.49
N ASN A 405 4.74 10.82 -30.06
CA ASN A 405 4.24 12.05 -29.44
C ASN A 405 3.29 12.82 -30.35
N GLY A 406 2.14 13.21 -29.80
CA GLY A 406 1.10 13.95 -30.52
C GLY A 406 0.14 13.07 -31.31
N SER A 407 0.28 11.75 -31.23
CA SER A 407 -0.74 10.82 -31.74
C SER A 407 -2.07 11.06 -31.05
N ASN A 408 -3.17 10.87 -31.77
CA ASN A 408 -4.50 11.06 -31.22
C ASN A 408 -4.78 10.01 -30.13
N CYS A 409 -5.58 10.39 -29.15
CA CYS A 409 -6.23 9.44 -28.25
C CYS A 409 -7.60 9.10 -28.86
N SER A 410 -7.93 7.82 -28.94
CA SER A 410 -9.13 7.36 -29.63
C SER A 410 -10.02 6.55 -28.68
N GLN A 411 -11.09 5.96 -29.20
CA GLN A 411 -11.98 5.09 -28.45
C GLN A 411 -12.31 3.80 -29.23
N TRP A 412 -12.53 2.71 -28.48
CA TRP A 412 -12.78 1.40 -29.06
C TRP A 412 -13.64 0.54 -28.13
N SER A 413 -14.42 -0.38 -28.68
CA SER A 413 -15.22 -1.35 -27.92
C SER A 413 -14.35 -2.16 -26.98
N ASN A 414 -14.85 -2.54 -25.79
CA ASN A 414 -14.05 -3.30 -24.85
C ASN A 414 -13.47 -4.59 -25.48
N SER A 415 -12.14 -4.69 -25.47
CA SER A 415 -11.38 -5.82 -26.02
C SER A 415 -10.45 -6.46 -24.98
N GLY A 416 -10.37 -5.89 -23.77
CA GLY A 416 -9.38 -6.25 -22.77
C GLY A 416 -7.94 -5.81 -23.10
N SER A 417 -7.72 -5.12 -24.23
CA SER A 417 -6.40 -4.67 -24.67
C SER A 417 -5.73 -3.75 -23.66
N TYR A 418 -4.41 -3.86 -23.51
CA TYR A 418 -3.63 -2.91 -22.72
C TYR A 418 -3.70 -1.49 -23.26
N ASN A 419 -4.05 -1.29 -24.54
CA ASN A 419 -4.30 0.05 -25.06
C ASN A 419 -5.52 0.72 -24.41
N GLN A 420 -6.43 -0.05 -23.82
CA GLN A 420 -7.65 0.44 -23.17
C GLN A 420 -7.49 0.66 -21.66
N GLN A 421 -6.28 0.43 -21.16
CA GLN A 421 -5.97 0.40 -19.74
C GLN A 421 -5.05 1.56 -19.40
N TRP A 422 -5.39 2.30 -18.36
CA TRP A 422 -4.73 3.55 -18.01
C TRP A 422 -4.35 3.54 -16.54
N ALA A 423 -3.12 3.92 -16.21
CA ALA A 423 -2.72 4.19 -14.84
C ALA A 423 -3.08 5.64 -14.50
N LEU A 424 -3.75 5.83 -13.37
CA LEU A 424 -4.07 7.15 -12.85
C LEU A 424 -2.94 7.58 -11.91
N GLU A 425 -2.18 8.58 -12.31
CA GLU A 425 -1.06 9.13 -11.54
C GLU A 425 -1.44 10.50 -10.98
N THR A 426 -1.42 10.65 -9.65
CA THR A 426 -1.71 11.94 -9.01
C THR A 426 -0.51 12.88 -9.08
N THR A 427 -0.75 14.15 -9.41
CA THR A 427 0.24 15.22 -9.38
C THR A 427 -0.36 16.49 -8.77
N GLY A 428 -0.06 16.73 -7.48
CA GLY A 428 -0.75 17.76 -6.69
C GLY A 428 -2.26 17.46 -6.61
N SER A 429 -3.09 18.46 -6.93
CA SER A 429 -4.56 18.33 -7.01
C SER A 429 -5.07 17.82 -8.37
N TYR A 430 -4.19 17.40 -9.27
CA TYR A 430 -4.53 16.94 -10.62
C TYR A 430 -4.17 15.46 -10.80
N VAL A 431 -4.65 14.88 -11.89
CA VAL A 431 -4.29 13.53 -12.34
C VAL A 431 -3.64 13.58 -13.72
N LYS A 432 -2.76 12.63 -13.99
CA LYS A 432 -2.26 12.29 -15.31
C LYS A 432 -2.72 10.87 -15.64
N LEU A 433 -3.13 10.63 -16.88
CA LEU A 433 -3.60 9.31 -17.33
C LEU A 433 -2.56 8.70 -18.24
N LYS A 434 -1.86 7.67 -17.78
CA LYS A 434 -0.80 6.98 -18.53
C LYS A 434 -1.33 5.71 -19.17
N ASN A 435 -1.22 5.58 -20.47
CA ASN A 435 -1.61 4.37 -21.17
C ASN A 435 -0.69 3.19 -20.76
N ARG A 436 -1.29 2.03 -20.44
CA ARG A 436 -0.57 0.81 -20.04
C ARG A 436 0.34 0.28 -21.15
N ALA A 437 -0.16 0.26 -22.37
CA ALA A 437 0.56 -0.34 -23.50
C ALA A 437 1.72 0.52 -23.98
N THR A 438 1.52 1.83 -24.07
CA THR A 438 2.46 2.75 -24.75
C THR A 438 3.30 3.58 -23.77
N GLY A 439 2.84 3.74 -22.53
CA GLY A 439 3.46 4.61 -21.53
C GLY A 439 3.28 6.12 -21.80
N LEU A 440 2.56 6.50 -22.85
CA LEU A 440 2.20 7.88 -23.14
C LEU A 440 1.06 8.36 -22.24
N TYR A 441 0.99 9.67 -22.03
CA TYR A 441 -0.02 10.32 -21.19
C TYR A 441 -1.05 11.03 -22.04
N LEU A 442 -2.32 10.97 -21.63
CA LEU A 442 -3.40 11.77 -22.21
C LEU A 442 -3.04 13.27 -22.13
N ASP A 443 -3.12 13.95 -23.26
CA ASP A 443 -2.62 15.32 -23.44
C ASP A 443 -3.66 16.20 -24.14
N GLY A 444 -3.95 17.36 -23.56
CA GLY A 444 -4.87 18.34 -24.14
C GLY A 444 -4.29 19.13 -25.31
N MET A 445 -2.99 18.96 -25.60
CA MET A 445 -2.23 19.52 -26.71
C MET A 445 -2.19 21.05 -26.77
N GLY A 446 -2.64 21.74 -25.70
CA GLY A 446 -2.82 23.20 -25.68
C GLY A 446 -3.94 23.71 -26.59
N ARG A 447 -4.82 22.82 -27.08
CA ARG A 447 -5.88 23.17 -28.03
C ARG A 447 -7.13 23.66 -27.29
N THR A 448 -7.55 24.89 -27.55
CA THR A 448 -8.62 25.58 -26.79
C THR A 448 -9.96 25.71 -27.52
N SER A 449 -10.08 25.18 -28.74
CA SER A 449 -11.34 25.18 -29.49
C SER A 449 -12.18 23.94 -29.20
N ASN A 450 -13.50 24.10 -29.11
CA ASN A 450 -14.45 22.98 -29.00
C ASN A 450 -14.31 21.99 -30.16
N GLY A 451 -14.26 20.70 -29.84
CA GLY A 451 -14.08 19.62 -30.82
C GLY A 451 -12.62 19.32 -31.14
N SER A 452 -11.67 20.03 -30.54
CA SER A 452 -10.24 19.75 -30.74
C SER A 452 -9.87 18.36 -30.23
N ILE A 453 -9.14 17.60 -31.04
CA ILE A 453 -8.71 16.25 -30.68
C ILE A 453 -7.76 16.26 -29.49
N ALA A 454 -8.01 15.38 -28.52
CA ALA A 454 -7.09 15.05 -27.43
C ALA A 454 -5.98 14.12 -27.95
N GLY A 455 -4.75 14.42 -27.57
CA GLY A 455 -3.57 13.66 -28.00
C GLY A 455 -2.99 12.81 -26.88
N GLN A 456 -1.84 12.21 -27.17
CA GLN A 456 -1.02 11.48 -26.21
C GLN A 456 0.44 11.90 -26.35
N TRP A 457 1.16 11.99 -25.23
CA TRP A 457 2.54 12.46 -25.23
C TRP A 457 3.37 11.82 -24.12
N THR A 458 4.69 11.70 -24.30
CA THR A 458 5.62 11.24 -23.26
C THR A 458 5.54 12.13 -22.03
N THR A 459 5.83 11.58 -20.85
CA THR A 459 5.70 12.31 -19.59
C THR A 459 6.43 13.65 -19.58
N SER A 460 5.77 14.68 -19.06
CA SER A 460 6.35 16.00 -18.79
C SER A 460 5.66 16.66 -17.59
N SER A 461 6.14 17.85 -17.20
CA SER A 461 5.48 18.73 -16.24
C SER A 461 4.41 19.64 -16.88
N SER A 462 4.14 19.50 -18.18
CA SER A 462 3.19 20.35 -18.90
C SER A 462 1.79 20.29 -18.28
N ASN A 463 1.13 21.44 -18.20
CA ASN A 463 -0.26 21.52 -17.78
C ASN A 463 -1.20 20.80 -18.77
N ASN A 464 -0.77 20.56 -20.01
CA ASN A 464 -1.58 19.82 -20.98
C ASN A 464 -1.81 18.35 -20.58
N GLN A 465 -0.93 17.77 -19.76
CA GLN A 465 -1.04 16.37 -19.28
C GLN A 465 -1.79 16.24 -17.95
N GLN A 466 -2.19 17.36 -17.38
CA GLN A 466 -2.78 17.42 -16.05
C GLN A 466 -4.27 17.69 -16.19
N TRP A 467 -5.06 16.86 -15.52
CA TRP A 467 -6.51 16.87 -15.61
C TRP A 467 -7.10 16.98 -14.21
N THR A 468 -8.10 17.84 -14.02
CA THR A 468 -8.97 17.79 -12.85
C THR A 468 -9.99 16.68 -13.09
N MET A 469 -10.06 15.73 -12.17
CA MET A 469 -11.06 14.66 -12.19
C MET A 469 -12.22 15.08 -11.29
N GLU A 470 -13.39 15.30 -11.89
CA GLU A 470 -14.58 15.82 -11.21
C GLU A 470 -15.68 14.75 -11.16
N SER A 471 -16.41 14.67 -10.04
CA SER A 471 -17.57 13.78 -9.92
C SER A 471 -18.77 14.34 -10.70
N ALA A 472 -19.48 13.46 -11.40
CA ALA A 472 -20.73 13.74 -12.10
C ALA A 472 -21.77 12.64 -11.80
N GLY A 473 -22.10 12.50 -10.51
CA GLY A 473 -22.93 11.39 -10.01
C GLY A 473 -22.12 10.09 -10.00
N GLY A 474 -22.67 9.01 -10.57
CA GLY A 474 -21.97 7.72 -10.73
C GLY A 474 -20.89 7.69 -11.83
N PHE A 475 -20.49 8.85 -12.36
CA PHE A 475 -19.54 9.01 -13.46
C PHE A 475 -18.49 10.06 -13.12
N VAL A 476 -17.44 10.14 -13.93
CA VAL A 476 -16.36 11.12 -13.77
C VAL A 476 -16.19 11.97 -15.03
N LYS A 477 -15.77 13.22 -14.86
CA LYS A 477 -15.37 14.12 -15.94
C LYS A 477 -13.90 14.49 -15.79
N PHE A 478 -13.19 14.69 -16.90
CA PHE A 478 -11.78 15.10 -16.90
C PHE A 478 -11.64 16.48 -17.54
N LYS A 479 -11.32 17.50 -16.76
CA LYS A 479 -11.07 18.87 -17.23
C LYS A 479 -9.58 19.12 -17.36
N ASN A 480 -9.12 19.46 -18.55
CA ASN A 480 -7.71 19.74 -18.79
C ASN A 480 -7.27 21.02 -18.06
N ARG A 481 -6.14 20.97 -17.36
CA ARG A 481 -5.59 22.11 -16.60
C ARG A 481 -5.17 23.26 -17.50
N ALA A 482 -4.59 22.97 -18.67
CA ALA A 482 -4.10 24.01 -19.58
C ALA A 482 -5.22 24.68 -20.38
N THR A 483 -6.17 23.89 -20.90
CA THR A 483 -7.17 24.39 -21.84
C THR A 483 -8.50 24.75 -21.17
N GLY A 484 -8.78 24.20 -19.97
CA GLY A 484 -10.06 24.34 -19.28
C GLY A 484 -11.21 23.54 -19.91
N LEU A 485 -10.95 22.79 -20.99
CA LEU A 485 -11.92 21.96 -21.69
C LEU A 485 -12.02 20.56 -21.07
N TYR A 486 -13.15 19.89 -21.26
CA TYR A 486 -13.40 18.54 -20.80
C TYR A 486 -13.14 17.52 -21.89
N LEU A 487 -12.53 16.39 -21.54
CA LEU A 487 -12.42 15.23 -22.42
C LEU A 487 -13.82 14.76 -22.85
N ASP A 488 -13.99 14.56 -24.15
CA ASP A 488 -15.28 14.37 -24.80
C ASP A 488 -15.23 13.25 -25.85
N GLY A 489 -16.20 12.32 -25.83
CA GLY A 489 -16.32 11.24 -26.81
C GLY A 489 -16.87 11.67 -28.18
N LEU A 490 -17.24 12.94 -28.35
CA LEU A 490 -17.79 13.57 -29.55
C LEU A 490 -19.06 12.90 -30.12
N GLY A 491 -19.68 12.00 -29.36
CA GLY A 491 -20.81 11.19 -29.83
C GLY A 491 -20.43 10.18 -30.92
N GLN A 492 -19.14 9.91 -31.10
CA GLN A 492 -18.64 9.02 -32.15
C GLN A 492 -18.73 7.56 -31.69
N THR A 493 -19.43 6.73 -32.47
CA THR A 493 -19.71 5.32 -32.13
C THR A 493 -18.84 4.30 -32.87
N ALA A 494 -17.95 4.76 -33.76
CA ALA A 494 -17.06 3.90 -34.51
C ALA A 494 -15.81 3.52 -33.71
N ASN A 495 -15.37 2.27 -33.83
CA ASN A 495 -14.08 1.84 -33.30
C ASN A 495 -12.93 2.58 -34.00
N GLY A 496 -12.02 3.14 -33.21
CA GLY A 496 -10.89 3.95 -33.69
C GLY A 496 -11.24 5.41 -33.91
N ALA A 497 -12.47 5.84 -33.57
CA ALA A 497 -12.86 7.24 -33.54
C ALA A 497 -12.01 8.03 -32.53
N ASP A 498 -11.64 9.26 -32.88
CA ASP A 498 -10.82 10.08 -31.99
C ASP A 498 -11.63 10.69 -30.85
N LEU A 499 -10.98 10.87 -29.71
CA LEU A 499 -11.52 11.63 -28.59
C LEU A 499 -11.22 13.12 -28.77
N GLY A 500 -12.18 13.94 -28.39
CA GLY A 500 -12.07 15.39 -28.43
C GLY A 500 -12.02 16.02 -27.05
N GLN A 501 -12.04 17.35 -27.06
CA GLN A 501 -12.23 18.19 -25.89
C GLN A 501 -13.29 19.24 -26.17
N TRP A 502 -14.12 19.55 -25.18
CA TRP A 502 -15.22 20.49 -25.33
C TRP A 502 -15.45 21.30 -24.06
N SER A 503 -16.02 22.51 -24.20
CA SER A 503 -16.43 23.35 -23.08
C SER A 503 -17.42 22.61 -22.18
N THR A 504 -17.50 22.97 -20.90
CA THR A 504 -18.38 22.29 -19.95
C THR A 504 -19.82 22.15 -20.47
N SER A 505 -20.40 20.97 -20.34
CA SER A 505 -21.80 20.70 -20.64
C SER A 505 -22.35 19.57 -19.76
N SER A 506 -23.66 19.35 -19.83
CA SER A 506 -24.35 18.18 -19.26
C SER A 506 -24.31 16.95 -20.17
N SER A 507 -23.67 17.03 -21.34
CA SER A 507 -23.60 15.94 -22.30
C SER A 507 -22.99 14.68 -21.69
N TYR A 508 -23.55 13.53 -22.05
CA TYR A 508 -23.00 12.23 -21.67
C TYR A 508 -21.66 11.95 -22.35
N ASN A 509 -21.33 12.66 -23.43
CA ASN A 509 -20.02 12.53 -24.07
C ASN A 509 -18.86 12.97 -23.16
N GLN A 510 -19.11 13.80 -22.15
CA GLN A 510 -18.08 14.27 -21.20
C GLN A 510 -17.95 13.41 -19.94
N GLN A 511 -18.74 12.34 -19.84
CA GLN A 511 -18.87 11.54 -18.63
C GLN A 511 -18.33 10.14 -18.88
N TRP A 512 -17.58 9.62 -17.90
CA TRP A 512 -16.85 8.36 -18.04
C TRP A 512 -17.14 7.45 -16.86
N THR A 513 -17.34 6.16 -17.13
CA THR A 513 -17.31 5.12 -16.10
C THR A 513 -15.87 4.64 -15.94
N SER A 514 -15.36 4.68 -14.72
CA SER A 514 -14.06 4.11 -14.36
C SER A 514 -14.25 2.71 -13.80
N SER A 515 -13.44 1.75 -14.24
CA SER A 515 -13.45 0.38 -13.70
C SER A 515 -12.03 -0.15 -13.55
N ALA A 516 -11.71 -0.72 -12.39
CA ALA A 516 -10.41 -1.34 -12.15
C ALA A 516 -10.23 -2.62 -12.99
N THR A 517 -9.04 -2.82 -13.54
CA THR A 517 -8.68 -4.09 -14.19
C THR A 517 -8.01 -5.02 -13.19
N ALA A 518 -8.52 -6.23 -13.00
CA ALA A 518 -7.85 -7.24 -12.18
C ALA A 518 -6.45 -7.53 -12.77
N ASN A 519 -5.42 -7.41 -11.93
CA ASN A 519 -4.06 -7.75 -12.33
C ASN A 519 -3.95 -9.25 -12.65
N ALA A 520 -3.55 -9.58 -13.89
CA ALA A 520 -3.22 -10.94 -14.27
C ALA A 520 -2.06 -11.44 -13.39
N ARG A 521 -2.33 -12.51 -12.63
CA ARG A 521 -1.39 -13.15 -11.69
C ARG A 521 -0.08 -13.49 -12.40
N THR A 522 1.03 -12.95 -11.92
CA THR A 522 2.38 -13.44 -12.22
C THR A 522 2.61 -14.72 -11.42
N ALA A 523 2.69 -15.87 -12.10
CA ALA A 523 3.13 -17.11 -11.47
C ALA A 523 4.67 -17.11 -11.35
N ALA A 524 5.18 -17.02 -10.12
CA ALA A 524 6.56 -17.39 -9.78
C ALA A 524 6.68 -18.94 -9.73
N PRO A 525 7.90 -19.50 -9.81
CA PRO A 525 8.14 -20.85 -10.33
C PRO A 525 7.75 -21.96 -9.34
N SER A 526 7.45 -23.10 -9.96
CA SER A 526 6.96 -24.36 -9.39
C SER A 526 7.75 -24.85 -8.16
N ALA A 527 7.01 -25.19 -7.10
CA ALA A 527 7.40 -26.21 -6.14
C ALA A 527 6.36 -27.35 -6.20
N PHE A 528 6.87 -28.57 -6.21
CA PHE A 528 6.12 -29.81 -6.39
C PHE A 528 5.22 -30.16 -5.18
N VAL A 529 4.09 -30.82 -5.49
CA VAL A 529 3.51 -32.04 -4.89
C VAL A 529 2.00 -31.95 -4.56
N ASN A 530 1.23 -32.63 -5.43
CA ASN A 530 0.05 -33.50 -5.29
C ASN A 530 -1.06 -33.32 -4.21
N ASN A 531 -2.30 -33.26 -4.76
CA ASN A 531 -3.59 -33.84 -4.35
C ASN A 531 -4.13 -33.52 -2.93
N SER A 532 -5.39 -33.11 -2.72
CA SER A 532 -6.63 -33.48 -3.41
C SER A 532 -7.82 -32.57 -3.04
N THR A 533 -8.77 -32.51 -3.99
CA THR A 533 -10.23 -32.27 -3.89
C THR A 533 -10.82 -30.84 -3.80
N ILE A 534 -11.32 -30.42 -4.98
CA ILE A 534 -12.63 -29.80 -5.33
C ILE A 534 -12.94 -28.37 -4.83
N ASP A 535 -12.91 -27.37 -5.73
CA ASP A 535 -14.14 -26.80 -6.33
C ASP A 535 -13.89 -25.95 -7.61
N LYS A 536 -14.82 -26.02 -8.58
CA LYS A 536 -15.02 -25.29 -9.86
C LYS A 536 -13.81 -24.82 -10.69
N GLN A 537 -13.38 -25.68 -11.63
CA GLN A 537 -12.50 -25.32 -12.75
C GLN A 537 -13.26 -24.75 -13.95
N THR A 538 -12.89 -23.55 -14.39
CA THR A 538 -13.14 -23.09 -15.77
C THR A 538 -12.09 -23.71 -16.70
N SER A 539 -12.43 -24.82 -17.33
CA SER A 539 -11.65 -25.45 -18.39
C SER A 539 -11.60 -24.58 -19.66
N GLN A 540 -10.42 -24.12 -20.11
CA GLN A 540 -10.26 -23.37 -21.38
C GLN A 540 -9.09 -23.89 -22.22
N VAL A 541 -9.29 -23.93 -23.54
CA VAL A 541 -8.23 -24.09 -24.56
C VAL A 541 -7.38 -22.82 -24.57
N VAL A 542 -6.05 -22.95 -24.57
CA VAL A 542 -5.12 -21.81 -24.55
C VAL A 542 -4.21 -21.84 -25.77
N ILE A 543 -3.94 -20.67 -26.38
CA ILE A 543 -2.97 -20.50 -27.47
C ILE A 543 -1.82 -19.59 -27.01
N TYR A 544 -0.57 -20.07 -27.13
CA TYR A 544 0.63 -19.30 -26.76
C TYR A 544 1.90 -19.73 -27.51
N PRO A 545 2.94 -18.89 -27.61
CA PRO A 545 2.93 -17.47 -27.26
C PRO A 545 2.02 -16.70 -28.22
N ASN A 546 1.41 -15.61 -27.76
CA ASN A 546 0.63 -14.71 -28.59
C ASN A 546 0.81 -13.27 -28.07
N PRO A 547 1.52 -12.37 -28.78
CA PRO A 547 2.12 -12.56 -30.11
C PRO A 547 3.23 -13.63 -30.17
N SER A 548 3.50 -14.18 -31.36
CA SER A 548 4.62 -15.11 -31.62
C SER A 548 5.42 -14.68 -32.86
N SER A 549 6.75 -14.75 -32.79
CA SER A 549 7.65 -14.64 -33.96
C SER A 549 7.95 -15.99 -34.61
N SER A 550 7.45 -17.09 -34.05
CA SER A 550 7.68 -18.46 -34.52
C SER A 550 6.37 -19.25 -34.49
N ASN A 551 6.33 -20.44 -33.90
CA ASN A 551 5.10 -21.23 -33.84
C ASN A 551 4.19 -20.74 -32.71
N PHE A 552 2.89 -21.02 -32.84
CA PHE A 552 1.92 -20.99 -31.76
C PHE A 552 1.74 -22.42 -31.24
N ASN A 553 1.40 -22.55 -29.97
CA ASN A 553 1.02 -23.81 -29.35
C ASN A 553 -0.42 -23.71 -28.88
N LEU A 554 -1.23 -24.69 -29.24
CA LEU A 554 -2.56 -24.92 -28.71
C LEU A 554 -2.46 -25.97 -27.61
N VAL A 555 -3.00 -25.65 -26.45
CA VAL A 555 -3.08 -26.57 -25.31
C VAL A 555 -4.55 -26.77 -24.98
N PRO A 556 -5.11 -27.95 -25.29
CA PRO A 556 -6.48 -28.26 -24.90
C PRO A 556 -6.55 -28.51 -23.39
N ASP A 557 -7.73 -28.33 -22.82
CA ASP A 557 -8.02 -28.86 -21.48
C ASP A 557 -7.82 -30.39 -21.48
N ASN A 558 -7.43 -30.97 -20.34
CA ASN A 558 -7.07 -32.39 -20.18
C ASN A 558 -8.19 -33.37 -20.61
N ASN A 559 -9.43 -32.88 -20.75
CA ASN A 559 -10.62 -33.63 -21.16
C ASN A 559 -11.23 -33.16 -22.50
N GLU A 560 -10.54 -32.32 -23.28
CA GLU A 560 -11.04 -31.82 -24.57
C GLU A 560 -10.26 -32.41 -25.75
N ASN A 561 -10.96 -33.09 -26.65
CA ASN A 561 -10.38 -33.66 -27.85
C ASN A 561 -10.53 -32.69 -29.02
N ILE A 562 -9.43 -32.19 -29.58
CA ILE A 562 -9.44 -31.23 -30.69
C ILE A 562 -9.51 -31.98 -32.01
N THR A 563 -10.55 -31.71 -32.80
CA THR A 563 -10.81 -32.40 -34.06
C THR A 563 -10.44 -31.56 -35.28
N LEU A 564 -10.40 -30.23 -35.14
CA LEU A 564 -10.04 -29.32 -36.23
C LEU A 564 -9.49 -27.98 -35.70
N VAL A 565 -8.43 -27.47 -36.31
CA VAL A 565 -7.93 -26.10 -36.12
C VAL A 565 -7.88 -25.42 -37.50
N GLU A 566 -8.51 -24.26 -37.63
CA GLU A 566 -8.56 -23.47 -38.86
C GLU A 566 -8.02 -22.07 -38.58
N ILE A 567 -7.16 -21.54 -39.44
CA ILE A 567 -6.60 -20.20 -39.33
C ILE A 567 -7.08 -19.36 -40.49
N PHE A 568 -7.64 -18.20 -40.20
CA PHE A 568 -8.13 -17.24 -41.18
C PHE A 568 -7.32 -15.95 -41.09
N ASP A 569 -7.02 -15.32 -42.21
CA ASP A 569 -6.56 -13.94 -42.20
C ASP A 569 -7.69 -12.97 -41.82
N ILE A 570 -7.37 -11.69 -41.65
CA ILE A 570 -8.34 -10.66 -41.27
C ILE A 570 -9.44 -10.41 -42.32
N SER A 571 -9.25 -10.87 -43.56
CA SER A 571 -10.28 -10.79 -44.60
C SER A 571 -11.24 -11.99 -44.57
N GLY A 572 -11.00 -12.95 -43.67
CA GLY A 572 -11.79 -14.18 -43.53
C GLY A 572 -11.35 -15.31 -44.47
N LYS A 573 -10.22 -15.16 -45.18
CA LYS A 573 -9.69 -16.22 -46.04
C LYS A 573 -8.97 -17.27 -45.18
N LEU A 574 -9.32 -18.54 -45.36
CA LEU A 574 -8.62 -19.66 -44.72
C LEU A 574 -7.18 -19.74 -45.23
N VAL A 575 -6.22 -19.65 -44.32
CA VAL A 575 -4.78 -19.68 -44.60
C VAL A 575 -4.09 -20.97 -44.14
N GLU A 576 -4.65 -21.67 -43.15
CA GLU A 576 -4.11 -22.96 -42.67
C GLU A 576 -5.24 -23.80 -42.05
N SER A 577 -5.20 -25.14 -42.21
CA SER A 577 -6.16 -26.07 -41.59
C SER A 577 -5.45 -27.33 -41.13
N ILE A 578 -5.72 -27.76 -39.89
CA ILE A 578 -5.03 -28.84 -39.20
C ILE A 578 -6.07 -29.78 -38.59
N LYS A 579 -5.96 -31.08 -38.88
CA LYS A 579 -6.76 -32.15 -38.27
C LYS A 579 -5.87 -33.01 -37.36
N PRO A 580 -5.89 -32.82 -36.03
CA PRO A 580 -5.01 -33.55 -35.14
C PRO A 580 -5.37 -35.04 -35.08
N ALA A 581 -4.38 -35.93 -35.16
CA ALA A 581 -4.61 -37.37 -35.26
C ALA A 581 -5.09 -38.04 -33.95
N THR A 582 -4.81 -37.45 -32.78
CA THR A 582 -5.33 -37.79 -31.43
C THR A 582 -4.67 -36.83 -30.42
N THR A 583 -5.42 -35.94 -29.75
CA THR A 583 -4.79 -34.97 -28.83
C THR A 583 -4.92 -35.37 -27.37
N LYS A 584 -3.83 -35.92 -26.81
CA LYS A 584 -3.51 -35.85 -25.37
C LYS A 584 -2.34 -34.91 -25.06
N ASN A 585 -1.78 -34.20 -26.05
CA ASN A 585 -0.67 -33.25 -25.85
C ASN A 585 -0.68 -32.07 -26.85
N ARG A 586 0.03 -31.00 -26.47
CA ARG A 586 0.21 -29.69 -27.13
C ARG A 586 0.38 -29.79 -28.65
N LEU A 587 -0.35 -28.96 -29.42
CA LEU A 587 -0.25 -28.88 -30.88
C LEU A 587 0.46 -27.58 -31.29
N ALA A 588 1.58 -27.68 -32.01
CA ALA A 588 2.25 -26.52 -32.60
C ALA A 588 1.67 -26.20 -33.99
N PHE A 589 1.45 -24.93 -34.31
CA PHE A 589 0.88 -24.48 -35.58
C PHE A 589 1.34 -23.05 -35.96
N GLY A 590 1.06 -22.60 -37.18
CA GLY A 590 1.27 -21.20 -37.60
C GLY A 590 2.73 -20.80 -37.85
N GLY A 591 3.63 -21.77 -38.02
CA GLY A 591 5.05 -21.52 -38.26
C GLY A 591 5.34 -20.77 -39.55
N SER A 592 4.58 -21.08 -40.61
CA SER A 592 4.68 -20.47 -41.94
C SER A 592 3.86 -19.20 -42.12
N LEU A 593 3.10 -18.76 -41.12
CA LEU A 593 2.34 -17.51 -41.19
C LEU A 593 3.29 -16.33 -41.34
N GLN A 594 2.92 -15.38 -42.19
CA GLN A 594 3.63 -14.11 -42.33
C GLN A 594 3.26 -13.16 -41.17
N PRO A 595 4.08 -12.15 -40.86
CA PRO A 595 3.74 -11.14 -39.86
C PRO A 595 2.38 -10.49 -40.15
N ASN A 596 1.37 -10.84 -39.36
CA ASN A 596 0.00 -10.33 -39.49
C ASN A 596 -0.87 -10.77 -38.29
N THR A 597 -2.09 -10.25 -38.24
CA THR A 597 -3.16 -10.75 -37.37
C THR A 597 -3.92 -11.88 -38.06
N TYR A 598 -4.24 -12.92 -37.30
CA TYR A 598 -5.07 -14.03 -37.77
C TYR A 598 -6.15 -14.39 -36.74
N ILE A 599 -7.21 -15.05 -37.19
CA ILE A 599 -8.23 -15.66 -36.36
C ILE A 599 -8.06 -17.18 -36.41
N VAL A 600 -7.83 -17.81 -35.26
CA VAL A 600 -7.75 -19.26 -35.12
C VAL A 600 -9.07 -19.77 -34.58
N LYS A 601 -9.73 -20.65 -35.31
CA LYS A 601 -10.94 -21.36 -34.90
C LYS A 601 -10.56 -22.79 -34.54
N VAL A 602 -10.91 -23.19 -33.32
CA VAL A 602 -10.63 -24.50 -32.75
C VAL A 602 -11.95 -25.23 -32.55
N THR A 603 -12.09 -26.38 -33.19
CA THR A 603 -13.24 -27.29 -33.01
C THR A 603 -12.77 -28.47 -32.18
N GLY A 604 -13.42 -28.68 -31.03
CA GLY A 604 -13.16 -29.81 -30.16
C GLY A 604 -14.45 -30.48 -29.67
N SER A 605 -14.30 -31.54 -28.88
CA SER A 605 -15.42 -32.29 -28.32
C SER A 605 -16.33 -31.47 -27.39
N LYS A 606 -15.86 -30.31 -26.91
CA LYS A 606 -16.62 -29.39 -26.05
C LYS A 606 -17.24 -28.20 -26.80
N GLY A 607 -16.99 -28.05 -28.10
CA GLY A 607 -17.55 -26.98 -28.93
C GLY A 607 -16.53 -26.29 -29.84
N ILE A 608 -16.89 -25.11 -30.34
CA ILE A 608 -16.04 -24.27 -31.20
C ILE A 608 -15.62 -23.05 -30.40
N THR A 609 -14.31 -22.77 -30.37
CA THR A 609 -13.74 -21.57 -29.75
C THR A 609 -12.86 -20.84 -30.76
N SER A 610 -12.90 -19.51 -30.78
CA SER A 610 -12.09 -18.69 -31.68
C SER A 610 -11.14 -17.77 -30.91
N PHE A 611 -9.94 -17.57 -31.43
CA PHE A 611 -8.87 -16.77 -30.83
C PHE A 611 -8.28 -15.82 -31.86
N LYS A 612 -7.95 -14.60 -31.46
CA LYS A 612 -7.10 -13.70 -32.26
C LYS A 612 -5.64 -13.98 -31.93
N ILE A 613 -4.82 -14.24 -32.95
CA ILE A 613 -3.37 -14.39 -32.81
C ILE A 613 -2.62 -13.32 -33.61
N ILE A 614 -1.42 -12.98 -33.16
CA ILE A 614 -0.55 -12.00 -33.82
C ILE A 614 0.79 -12.67 -34.13
N LYS A 615 1.11 -12.83 -35.42
CA LYS A 615 2.43 -13.24 -35.89
C LYS A 615 3.29 -11.99 -36.08
N GLN A 616 4.48 -11.98 -35.49
CA GLN A 616 5.46 -10.89 -35.59
C GLN A 616 6.46 -11.13 -36.71
#